data_AF-R7F394-F1
#
_entry.id   AF-R7F394-F1
#
_cell.length_a   1.000
_cell.length_b   1.000
_cell.length_c   1.000
_cell.angle_alpha   90.00
_cell.angle_beta   90.00
_cell.angle_gamma   90.00
#
_symmetry.space_group_name_H-M   'P 1'
#
loop_
_entity.id
_entity.type
_entity.pdbx_description
1 polymer ?
#
loop_
_entity_poly.entity_id
_entity_poly.type
_entity_poly.pdbx_seq_one_letter_code
_entity_poly.pdbx_strand_id
1 'polypeptide(L)'
;MRKIVALFVIVTTIVGLRAQTPADSILQTSAEADSAALQRVEPIIIEPLFEYPTAPDELKTIQERADWLMENFWKPFDFTKSSVSQAALDHAFQVYVTPLQWATPEVAEKQLDALIKTLSKYPPMLLQFTKAAENNLFSDRAPMWVDGAYMKFLDALMADKKIPELRKARYKEERKLLKNSLIGSKLPVFDYVTPIGEKGKLEFTTPYTVVIFGDPFCNECAMYKIAIESMPELASMIADEQLNIYYIIPDGESVEDWQRQLARYPSAWKRGAGVELDAVYDLRQQPSVYLLGADGTIINKFMTSEALKNYLVTNRPQNTTEKQQ
;
A
#
# COMPACT_ATOMS: atom_id res chain seq x y z
N MET A 1 2.66 21.63 -31.77
CA MET A 1 3.25 20.28 -31.71
C MET A 1 4.76 20.37 -31.90
N ARG A 2 5.57 19.96 -30.92
CA ARG A 2 7.03 19.80 -31.05
C ARG A 2 7.41 18.41 -30.52
N LYS A 3 7.89 17.54 -31.38
CA LYS A 3 8.57 16.29 -30.99
C LYS A 3 10.06 16.62 -30.84
N ILE A 4 10.66 16.24 -29.72
CA ILE A 4 12.11 16.28 -29.54
C ILE A 4 12.62 14.85 -29.78
N VAL A 5 13.53 14.70 -30.74
CA VAL A 5 14.23 13.44 -31.04
C VAL A 5 15.71 13.69 -30.80
N ALA A 6 16.31 12.93 -29.90
CA ALA A 6 17.75 12.93 -29.69
C ALA A 6 18.34 11.67 -30.34
N LEU A 7 19.19 11.87 -31.35
CA LEU A 7 19.93 10.83 -32.05
C LEU A 7 21.42 10.98 -31.66
N PHE A 8 22.08 9.90 -31.23
CA PHE A 8 23.52 9.89 -31.03
C PHE A 8 24.16 8.70 -31.75
N VAL A 9 25.32 8.95 -32.36
CA VAL A 9 25.94 8.10 -33.39
C VAL A 9 27.43 7.94 -33.10
N ILE A 10 27.86 6.67 -32.97
CA ILE A 10 29.18 6.07 -33.27
C ILE A 10 30.46 6.72 -32.68
N VAL A 11 31.28 5.89 -32.02
CA VAL A 11 32.75 5.93 -32.15
C VAL A 11 33.31 4.49 -32.25
N THR A 12 34.33 4.30 -33.08
CA THR A 12 35.09 3.05 -33.30
C THR A 12 36.56 3.26 -32.85
N THR A 13 37.45 2.27 -32.69
CA THR A 13 37.50 0.83 -33.05
C THR A 13 38.52 0.15 -32.12
N ILE A 14 38.70 -1.19 -32.15
CA ILE A 14 40.02 -1.86 -32.30
C ILE A 14 39.88 -3.38 -32.49
N VAL A 15 40.72 -3.94 -33.36
CA VAL A 15 40.79 -5.36 -33.73
C VAL A 15 41.68 -6.15 -32.77
N GLY A 16 41.22 -7.32 -32.32
CA GLY A 16 42.02 -8.30 -31.60
C GLY A 16 41.87 -9.69 -32.22
N LEU A 17 42.84 -10.11 -33.03
CA LEU A 17 42.82 -11.40 -33.73
C LEU A 17 43.21 -12.54 -32.76
N ARG A 18 42.32 -13.49 -32.50
CA ARG A 18 42.65 -14.79 -31.88
C ARG A 18 41.96 -15.92 -32.64
N ALA A 19 42.67 -17.04 -32.81
CA ALA A 19 42.23 -18.15 -33.65
C ALA A 19 41.01 -18.87 -33.05
N GLN A 20 39.99 -19.09 -33.88
CA GLN A 20 38.78 -19.83 -33.52
C GLN A 20 38.99 -21.34 -33.67
N THR A 21 38.46 -22.11 -32.73
CA THR A 21 38.28 -23.57 -32.86
C THR A 21 36.84 -23.87 -33.32
N PRO A 22 36.58 -25.01 -33.99
CA PRO A 22 35.29 -25.27 -34.63
C PRO A 22 34.10 -25.51 -33.68
N ALA A 23 34.28 -25.34 -32.37
CA ALA A 23 33.19 -25.41 -31.38
C ALA A 23 32.44 -24.07 -31.23
N ASP A 24 33.07 -22.94 -31.54
CA ASP A 24 32.50 -21.61 -31.28
C ASP A 24 31.40 -21.20 -32.29
N SER A 25 31.42 -21.75 -33.51
CA SER A 25 30.44 -21.39 -34.56
C SER A 25 29.01 -21.85 -34.26
N ILE A 26 28.85 -22.95 -33.51
CA ILE A 26 27.54 -23.49 -33.13
C ILE A 26 26.90 -22.63 -32.01
N LEU A 27 27.72 -22.03 -31.13
CA LEU A 27 27.25 -21.18 -30.03
C LEU A 27 26.96 -19.73 -30.45
N GLN A 28 27.62 -19.20 -31.50
CA GLN A 28 27.31 -17.87 -32.02
C GLN A 28 26.01 -17.86 -32.85
N THR A 29 25.73 -18.93 -33.59
CA THR A 29 24.54 -19.01 -34.47
C THR A 29 23.21 -19.05 -33.67
N SER A 30 23.21 -19.58 -32.44
CA SER A 30 22.03 -19.53 -31.55
C SER A 30 21.87 -18.17 -30.85
N ALA A 31 22.97 -17.53 -30.45
CA ALA A 31 22.93 -16.24 -29.76
C ALA A 31 22.42 -15.09 -30.65
N GLU A 32 22.79 -15.09 -31.94
CA GLU A 32 22.30 -14.09 -32.90
C GLU A 32 20.85 -14.33 -33.33
N ALA A 33 20.37 -15.58 -33.28
CA ALA A 33 18.98 -15.94 -33.55
C ALA A 33 18.02 -15.53 -32.41
N ASP A 34 18.41 -15.75 -31.14
CA ASP A 34 17.59 -15.34 -29.97
C ASP A 34 17.56 -13.81 -29.79
N SER A 35 18.62 -13.09 -30.15
CA SER A 35 18.64 -11.62 -30.07
C SER A 35 17.63 -10.93 -31.01
N ALA A 36 17.14 -11.63 -32.04
CA ALA A 36 16.17 -11.08 -32.99
C ALA A 36 14.70 -11.28 -32.56
N ALA A 37 14.44 -12.10 -31.53
CA ALA A 37 13.11 -12.50 -31.08
C ALA A 37 12.59 -11.70 -29.87
N LEU A 38 13.28 -10.64 -29.45
CA LEU A 38 12.72 -9.62 -28.55
C LEU A 38 11.56 -8.90 -29.27
N GLN A 39 10.35 -9.42 -29.06
CA GLN A 39 9.11 -8.79 -29.48
C GLN A 39 9.13 -7.32 -29.03
N ARG A 40 9.07 -6.39 -30.00
CA ARG A 40 8.84 -4.99 -29.69
C ARG A 40 7.44 -4.89 -29.11
N VAL A 41 7.34 -4.85 -27.79
CA VAL A 41 6.11 -4.43 -27.11
C VAL A 41 5.91 -2.97 -27.47
N GLU A 42 5.09 -2.70 -28.48
CA GLU A 42 4.72 -1.33 -28.80
C GLU A 42 4.02 -0.73 -27.56
N PRO A 43 4.35 0.52 -27.19
CA PRO A 43 3.79 1.12 -25.99
C PRO A 43 2.27 1.23 -26.13
N ILE A 44 1.54 0.69 -25.15
CA ILE A 44 0.08 0.81 -25.10
C ILE A 44 -0.28 2.28 -24.92
N ILE A 45 -0.72 2.93 -26.00
CA ILE A 45 -1.17 4.32 -25.96
C ILE A 45 -2.61 4.34 -25.44
N ILE A 46 -2.79 4.79 -24.20
CA ILE A 46 -4.11 5.06 -23.62
C ILE A 46 -4.50 6.49 -24.02
N GLU A 47 -5.56 6.63 -24.82
CA GLU A 47 -6.13 7.95 -25.11
C GLU A 47 -6.73 8.56 -23.83
N PRO A 48 -6.46 9.85 -23.52
CA PRO A 48 -6.94 10.48 -22.31
C PRO A 48 -8.47 10.64 -22.37
N LEU A 49 -9.14 10.42 -21.23
CA LEU A 49 -10.61 10.44 -21.15
C LEU A 49 -11.24 11.79 -21.53
N PHE A 50 -10.47 12.86 -21.34
CA PHE A 50 -10.75 14.25 -21.73
C PHE A 50 -9.41 15.03 -21.68
N GLU A 51 -9.39 16.27 -22.17
CA GLU A 51 -8.21 17.13 -22.04
C GLU A 51 -8.02 17.56 -20.58
N TYR A 52 -6.97 17.04 -19.92
CA TYR A 52 -6.70 17.34 -18.52
C TYR A 52 -6.24 18.80 -18.35
N PRO A 53 -6.78 19.55 -17.37
CA PRO A 53 -6.44 20.95 -17.20
C PRO A 53 -5.03 21.13 -16.64
N THR A 54 -4.32 22.16 -17.10
CA THR A 54 -3.00 22.55 -16.59
C THR A 54 -3.12 23.75 -15.65
N ALA A 55 -2.47 23.68 -14.48
CA ALA A 55 -2.44 24.78 -13.52
C ALA A 55 -1.78 26.03 -14.15
N PRO A 56 -2.38 27.23 -14.01
CA PRO A 56 -1.84 28.48 -14.57
C PRO A 56 -0.41 28.79 -14.11
N ASP A 57 0.37 29.44 -14.97
CA ASP A 57 1.79 29.78 -14.71
C ASP A 57 1.95 30.88 -13.65
N GLU A 58 0.88 31.58 -13.31
CA GLU A 58 0.82 32.56 -12.22
C GLU A 58 1.00 31.91 -10.83
N LEU A 59 0.53 30.67 -10.66
CA LEU A 59 0.63 29.91 -9.40
C LEU A 59 2.08 29.42 -9.21
N LYS A 60 2.76 29.87 -8.15
CA LYS A 60 4.21 29.71 -8.01
C LYS A 60 4.63 28.51 -7.17
N THR A 61 3.82 28.15 -6.18
CA THR A 61 4.10 27.00 -5.32
C THR A 61 3.52 25.70 -5.89
N ILE A 62 4.10 24.57 -5.50
CA ILE A 62 3.55 23.25 -5.85
C ILE A 62 2.17 23.02 -5.21
N GLN A 63 1.94 23.57 -4.01
CA GLN A 63 0.69 23.48 -3.27
C GLN A 63 -0.45 24.24 -3.94
N GLU A 64 -0.25 25.52 -4.31
CA GLU A 64 -1.27 26.29 -5.05
C GLU A 64 -1.66 25.60 -6.37
N ARG A 65 -0.68 25.04 -7.08
CA ARG A 65 -0.92 24.31 -8.34
C ARG A 65 -1.64 22.99 -8.09
N ALA A 66 -1.32 22.28 -7.02
CA ALA A 66 -2.00 21.05 -6.63
C ALA A 66 -3.46 21.31 -6.21
N ASP A 67 -3.70 22.32 -5.37
CA ASP A 67 -5.04 22.77 -4.97
C ASP A 67 -5.87 23.15 -6.19
N TRP A 68 -5.33 23.98 -7.08
CA TRP A 68 -6.01 24.35 -8.33
C TRP A 68 -6.33 23.13 -9.20
N LEU A 69 -5.42 22.16 -9.32
CA LEU A 69 -5.71 20.92 -10.06
C LEU A 69 -6.86 20.15 -9.41
N MET A 70 -6.84 19.97 -8.08
CA MET A 70 -7.93 19.31 -7.35
C MET A 70 -9.29 20.00 -7.57
N GLU A 71 -9.33 21.33 -7.61
CA GLU A 71 -10.57 22.10 -7.85
C GLU A 71 -11.06 22.08 -9.31
N ASN A 72 -10.18 21.81 -10.28
CA ASN A 72 -10.49 21.98 -11.71
C ASN A 72 -10.49 20.67 -12.52
N PHE A 73 -9.84 19.61 -12.04
CA PHE A 73 -9.57 18.39 -12.83
C PHE A 73 -10.81 17.82 -13.52
N TRP A 74 -11.90 17.61 -12.78
CA TRP A 74 -13.12 16.98 -13.32
C TRP A 74 -14.10 17.95 -13.98
N LYS A 75 -13.81 19.27 -14.06
CA LYS A 75 -14.73 20.25 -14.67
C LYS A 75 -15.04 19.98 -16.15
N PRO A 76 -14.11 19.51 -17.01
CA PRO A 76 -14.41 19.17 -18.40
C PRO A 76 -15.13 17.81 -18.55
N PHE A 77 -15.27 17.02 -17.49
CA PHE A 77 -15.78 15.66 -17.58
C PHE A 77 -17.32 15.62 -17.51
N ASP A 78 -17.93 15.03 -18.54
CA ASP A 78 -19.37 14.78 -18.58
C ASP A 78 -19.73 13.49 -17.81
N PHE A 79 -20.20 13.67 -16.59
CA PHE A 79 -20.69 12.61 -15.70
C PHE A 79 -22.03 11.98 -16.15
N THR A 80 -22.74 12.54 -17.13
CA THR A 80 -24.06 12.03 -17.56
C THR A 80 -23.95 10.78 -18.46
N LYS A 81 -22.75 10.49 -18.97
CA LYS A 81 -22.45 9.30 -19.78
C LYS A 81 -22.81 8.02 -19.04
N SER A 82 -23.35 7.05 -19.78
CA SER A 82 -23.73 5.73 -19.23
C SER A 82 -22.52 4.86 -18.87
N SER A 83 -21.41 5.01 -19.59
CA SER A 83 -20.11 4.40 -19.28
C SER A 83 -18.96 5.12 -19.99
N VAL A 84 -17.72 4.81 -19.57
CA VAL A 84 -16.46 5.26 -20.18
C VAL A 84 -15.45 4.11 -20.25
N SER A 85 -14.39 4.28 -21.06
CA SER A 85 -13.24 3.35 -21.07
C SER A 85 -12.60 3.29 -19.68
N GLN A 86 -12.54 2.10 -19.07
CA GLN A 86 -11.97 1.94 -17.74
C GLN A 86 -10.48 2.27 -17.71
N ALA A 87 -9.71 1.91 -18.75
CA ALA A 87 -8.28 2.26 -18.84
C ALA A 87 -8.05 3.79 -18.90
N ALA A 88 -8.87 4.51 -19.67
CA ALA A 88 -8.80 5.97 -19.75
C ALA A 88 -9.25 6.65 -18.45
N LEU A 89 -10.23 6.06 -17.75
CA LEU A 89 -10.67 6.52 -16.43
C LEU A 89 -9.64 6.23 -15.34
N ASP A 90 -9.04 5.04 -15.32
CA ASP A 90 -8.00 4.66 -14.37
C ASP A 90 -6.78 5.59 -14.50
N HIS A 91 -6.37 5.92 -15.73
CA HIS A 91 -5.34 6.93 -16.00
C HIS A 91 -5.76 8.34 -15.58
N ALA A 92 -6.98 8.79 -15.92
CA ALA A 92 -7.48 10.09 -15.46
C ALA A 92 -7.53 10.18 -13.93
N PHE A 93 -7.92 9.10 -13.27
CA PHE A 93 -8.00 9.02 -11.83
C PHE A 93 -6.59 8.98 -11.20
N GLN A 94 -5.62 8.30 -11.82
CA GLN A 94 -4.22 8.34 -11.41
C GLN A 94 -3.68 9.77 -11.41
N VAL A 95 -3.90 10.51 -12.51
CA VAL A 95 -3.49 11.91 -12.64
C VAL A 95 -4.23 12.80 -11.62
N TYR A 96 -5.52 12.55 -11.36
CA TYR A 96 -6.29 13.26 -10.34
C TYR A 96 -5.76 13.06 -8.91
N VAL A 97 -5.33 11.84 -8.55
CA VAL A 97 -4.86 11.57 -7.19
C VAL A 97 -3.41 12.01 -6.96
N THR A 98 -2.59 12.15 -8.01
CA THR A 98 -1.19 12.59 -7.88
C THR A 98 -1.02 13.93 -7.12
N PRO A 99 -1.80 15.00 -7.39
CA PRO A 99 -1.79 16.23 -6.61
C PRO A 99 -2.07 16.09 -5.10
N LEU A 100 -2.71 15.01 -4.62
CA LEU A 100 -3.01 14.81 -3.20
C LEU A 100 -1.76 14.84 -2.30
N GLN A 101 -0.57 14.58 -2.85
CA GLN A 101 0.70 14.61 -2.13
C GLN A 101 1.16 16.03 -1.74
N TRP A 102 0.63 17.06 -2.40
CA TRP A 102 1.01 18.47 -2.20
C TRP A 102 -0.17 19.41 -1.99
N ALA A 103 -1.40 18.95 -2.21
CA ALA A 103 -2.61 19.72 -1.96
C ALA A 103 -2.83 19.95 -0.45
N THR A 104 -3.45 21.07 -0.13
CA THR A 104 -3.96 21.40 1.21
C THR A 104 -4.99 20.34 1.63
N PRO A 105 -4.87 19.69 2.81
CA PRO A 105 -5.75 18.59 3.21
C PRO A 105 -7.25 18.92 3.14
N GLU A 106 -7.62 20.13 3.57
CA GLU A 106 -8.99 20.63 3.55
C GLU A 106 -9.52 20.84 2.12
N VAL A 107 -8.65 21.22 1.17
CA VAL A 107 -9.01 21.33 -0.26
C VAL A 107 -9.17 19.93 -0.85
N ALA A 108 -8.22 19.03 -0.59
CA ALA A 108 -8.26 17.65 -1.06
C ALA A 108 -9.53 16.92 -0.60
N GLU A 109 -9.89 17.00 0.69
CA GLU A 109 -11.11 16.41 1.23
C GLU A 109 -12.37 17.04 0.61
N LYS A 110 -12.46 18.38 0.57
CA LYS A 110 -13.60 19.10 -0.01
C LYS A 110 -13.85 18.73 -1.48
N GLN A 111 -12.80 18.61 -2.29
CA GLN A 111 -12.94 18.29 -3.71
C GLN A 111 -13.27 16.81 -3.93
N LEU A 112 -12.74 15.91 -3.09
CA LEU A 112 -13.12 14.51 -3.10
C LEU A 112 -14.60 14.31 -2.74
N ASP A 113 -15.08 14.99 -1.69
CA ASP A 113 -16.49 14.97 -1.30
C ASP A 113 -17.40 15.58 -2.39
N ALA A 114 -16.96 16.62 -3.09
CA ALA A 114 -17.68 17.21 -4.22
C ALA A 114 -17.76 16.26 -5.43
N LEU A 115 -16.68 15.54 -5.74
CA LEU A 115 -16.64 14.49 -6.75
C LEU A 115 -17.64 13.37 -6.41
N ILE A 116 -17.57 12.84 -5.19
CA ILE A 116 -18.44 11.76 -4.73
C ILE A 116 -19.91 12.18 -4.72
N LYS A 117 -20.23 13.38 -4.22
CA LYS A 117 -21.58 13.97 -4.27
C LYS A 117 -22.12 14.14 -5.70
N THR A 118 -21.23 14.29 -6.69
CA THR A 118 -21.60 14.34 -8.10
C THR A 118 -21.85 12.92 -8.64
N LEU A 119 -20.95 11.98 -8.35
CA LEU A 119 -21.06 10.57 -8.74
C LEU A 119 -22.31 9.88 -8.17
N SER A 120 -22.73 10.19 -6.95
CA SER A 120 -23.97 9.65 -6.33
C SER A 120 -25.26 10.01 -7.08
N LYS A 121 -25.21 10.87 -8.10
CA LYS A 121 -26.34 11.14 -9.02
C LYS A 121 -26.36 10.18 -10.21
N TYR A 122 -25.25 9.52 -10.52
CA TYR A 122 -24.98 8.72 -11.72
C TYR A 122 -24.45 7.32 -11.32
N PRO A 123 -25.32 6.38 -10.91
CA PRO A 123 -24.91 5.10 -10.33
C PRO A 123 -23.93 4.25 -11.17
N PRO A 124 -24.05 4.17 -12.52
CA PRO A 124 -23.06 3.49 -13.35
C PRO A 124 -21.67 4.14 -13.28
N MET A 125 -21.63 5.47 -13.26
CA MET A 125 -20.39 6.24 -13.18
C MET A 125 -19.76 6.11 -11.80
N LEU A 126 -20.55 6.17 -10.72
CA LEU A 126 -20.08 5.89 -9.36
C LEU A 126 -19.37 4.54 -9.29
N LEU A 127 -19.96 3.49 -9.86
CA LEU A 127 -19.36 2.15 -9.88
C LEU A 127 -18.03 2.09 -10.67
N GLN A 128 -17.92 2.77 -11.81
CA GLN A 128 -16.66 2.84 -12.57
C GLN A 128 -15.58 3.66 -11.85
N PHE A 129 -15.97 4.76 -11.20
CA PHE A 129 -15.06 5.56 -10.38
C PHE A 129 -14.64 4.84 -9.11
N THR A 130 -15.49 4.03 -8.47
CA THR A 130 -15.07 3.17 -7.36
C THR A 130 -14.02 2.14 -7.84
N LYS A 131 -14.16 1.58 -9.06
CA LYS A 131 -13.13 0.70 -9.62
C LYS A 131 -11.82 1.43 -9.92
N ALA A 132 -11.88 2.67 -10.42
CA ALA A 132 -10.70 3.50 -10.64
C ALA A 132 -10.02 3.88 -9.31
N ALA A 133 -10.81 4.16 -8.27
CA ALA A 133 -10.32 4.42 -6.92
C ALA A 133 -9.68 3.18 -6.29
N GLU A 134 -10.27 1.98 -6.46
CA GLU A 134 -9.67 0.72 -6.04
C GLU A 134 -8.29 0.53 -6.68
N ASN A 135 -8.21 0.70 -7.99
CA ASN A 135 -7.00 0.53 -8.78
C ASN A 135 -5.89 1.54 -8.42
N ASN A 136 -6.25 2.74 -7.93
CA ASN A 136 -5.29 3.82 -7.67
C ASN A 136 -5.02 4.15 -6.19
N LEU A 137 -5.88 3.70 -5.26
CA LEU A 137 -5.82 4.07 -3.83
C LEU A 137 -5.85 2.87 -2.86
N PHE A 138 -6.09 1.65 -3.35
CA PHE A 138 -6.31 0.48 -2.48
C PHE A 138 -5.57 -0.78 -2.90
N SER A 139 -5.63 -1.14 -4.18
CA SER A 139 -5.13 -2.43 -4.68
C SER A 139 -3.60 -2.54 -4.67
N ASP A 140 -3.11 -3.75 -4.94
CA ASP A 140 -1.72 -4.10 -5.23
C ASP A 140 -1.05 -3.20 -6.29
N ARG A 141 -1.82 -2.74 -7.28
CA ARG A 141 -1.36 -1.88 -8.38
C ARG A 141 -1.47 -0.38 -8.09
N ALA A 142 -1.96 0.01 -6.91
CA ALA A 142 -2.10 1.41 -6.55
C ALA A 142 -0.71 2.05 -6.33
N PRO A 143 -0.41 3.22 -6.93
CA PRO A 143 0.87 3.90 -6.70
C PRO A 143 1.03 4.41 -5.26
N MET A 144 -0.08 4.55 -4.52
CA MET A 144 -0.11 4.85 -3.10
C MET A 144 -1.43 4.37 -2.48
N TRP A 145 -1.43 4.04 -1.19
CA TRP A 145 -2.65 3.69 -0.47
C TRP A 145 -3.19 4.88 0.32
N VAL A 146 -4.45 5.24 0.07
CA VAL A 146 -5.14 6.34 0.77
C VAL A 146 -6.52 5.85 1.20
N ASP A 147 -6.53 5.01 2.23
CA ASP A 147 -7.74 4.33 2.72
C ASP A 147 -8.93 5.26 2.94
N GLY A 148 -8.72 6.40 3.61
CA GLY A 148 -9.81 7.34 3.92
C GLY A 148 -10.47 7.91 2.66
N ALA A 149 -9.68 8.13 1.60
CA ALA A 149 -10.21 8.56 0.31
C ALA A 149 -10.98 7.44 -0.39
N TYR A 150 -10.45 6.21 -0.38
CA TYR A 150 -11.13 5.05 -0.96
C TYR A 150 -12.42 4.69 -0.22
N MET A 151 -12.41 4.76 1.12
CA MET A 151 -13.55 4.50 2.01
C MET A 151 -14.74 5.41 1.68
N LYS A 152 -14.51 6.69 1.35
CA LYS A 152 -15.59 7.59 0.91
C LYS A 152 -16.28 7.10 -0.38
N PHE A 153 -15.55 6.51 -1.34
CA PHE A 153 -16.17 5.87 -2.53
C PHE A 153 -16.95 4.61 -2.15
N LEU A 154 -16.41 3.77 -1.26
CA LEU A 154 -17.08 2.56 -0.78
C LEU A 154 -18.39 2.90 -0.06
N ASP A 155 -18.38 3.90 0.82
CA ASP A 155 -19.55 4.40 1.54
C ASP A 155 -20.64 4.90 0.59
N ALA A 156 -20.27 5.71 -0.42
CA ALA A 156 -21.19 6.16 -1.45
C ALA A 156 -21.77 4.99 -2.27
N LEU A 157 -20.94 4.03 -2.66
CA LEU A 157 -21.37 2.83 -3.37
C LEU A 157 -22.35 1.97 -2.55
N MET A 158 -22.13 1.84 -1.24
CA MET A 158 -23.05 1.12 -0.36
C MET A 158 -24.38 1.85 -0.18
N ALA A 159 -24.36 3.18 -0.11
CA ALA A 159 -25.56 4.00 0.03
C ALA A 159 -26.47 3.99 -1.22
N ASP A 160 -25.92 3.78 -2.42
CA ASP A 160 -26.70 3.78 -3.66
C ASP A 160 -27.53 2.49 -3.82
N LYS A 161 -28.85 2.62 -3.66
CA LYS A 161 -29.82 1.51 -3.79
C LYS A 161 -30.11 1.08 -5.23
N LYS A 162 -29.65 1.81 -6.24
CA LYS A 162 -29.85 1.50 -7.67
C LYS A 162 -28.77 0.57 -8.22
N ILE A 163 -27.61 0.49 -7.56
CA ILE A 163 -26.52 -0.42 -7.91
C ILE A 163 -26.86 -1.83 -7.39
N PRO A 164 -26.89 -2.88 -8.23
CA PRO A 164 -27.22 -4.24 -7.79
C PRO A 164 -26.23 -4.77 -6.74
N GLU A 165 -26.75 -5.47 -5.74
CA GLU A 165 -25.94 -5.98 -4.61
C GLU A 165 -24.80 -6.91 -5.05
N LEU A 166 -24.98 -7.69 -6.12
CA LEU A 166 -23.92 -8.52 -6.72
C LEU A 166 -22.72 -7.68 -7.19
N ARG A 167 -22.95 -6.45 -7.67
CA ARG A 167 -21.90 -5.50 -8.10
C ARG A 167 -21.20 -4.82 -6.92
N LYS A 168 -21.76 -4.94 -5.70
CA LYS A 168 -21.20 -4.42 -4.45
C LYS A 168 -20.44 -5.47 -3.63
N ALA A 169 -20.60 -6.76 -3.92
CA ALA A 169 -20.15 -7.85 -3.06
C ALA A 169 -18.66 -7.74 -2.65
N ARG A 170 -17.73 -7.61 -3.60
CA ARG A 170 -16.30 -7.43 -3.29
C ARG A 170 -16.03 -6.16 -2.48
N TYR A 171 -16.62 -5.04 -2.89
CA TYR A 171 -16.50 -3.74 -2.21
C TYR A 171 -17.05 -3.74 -0.78
N LYS A 172 -17.98 -4.64 -0.42
CA LYS A 172 -18.44 -4.82 0.96
C LYS A 172 -17.36 -5.43 1.84
N GLU A 173 -16.66 -6.46 1.35
CA GLU A 173 -15.57 -7.09 2.09
C GLU A 173 -14.38 -6.13 2.23
N GLU A 174 -13.97 -5.46 1.16
CA GLU A 174 -12.92 -4.41 1.22
C GLU A 174 -13.27 -3.32 2.25
N ARG A 175 -14.54 -2.86 2.28
CA ARG A 175 -15.04 -1.88 3.26
C ARG A 175 -15.05 -2.41 4.70
N LYS A 176 -15.33 -3.71 4.89
CA LYS A 176 -15.32 -4.38 6.20
C LYS A 176 -13.89 -4.43 6.76
N LEU A 177 -12.91 -4.87 5.96
CA LEU A 177 -11.50 -4.91 6.35
C LEU A 177 -10.97 -3.51 6.69
N LEU A 178 -11.26 -2.52 5.83
CA LEU A 178 -10.85 -1.12 6.05
C LEU A 178 -11.44 -0.54 7.33
N LYS A 179 -12.74 -0.72 7.58
CA LYS A 179 -13.39 -0.18 8.79
C LYS A 179 -12.70 -0.64 10.08
N ASN A 180 -12.17 -1.87 10.09
CA ASN A 180 -11.45 -2.47 11.20
C ASN A 180 -9.96 -2.06 11.28
N SER A 181 -9.43 -1.38 10.27
CA SER A 181 -7.98 -1.21 10.05
C SER A 181 -7.54 0.22 9.72
N LEU A 182 -8.47 1.18 9.72
CA LEU A 182 -8.19 2.60 9.47
C LEU A 182 -7.31 3.20 10.58
N ILE A 183 -6.31 3.99 10.19
CA ILE A 183 -5.53 4.82 11.12
C ILE A 183 -6.48 5.74 11.91
N GLY A 184 -6.29 5.83 13.21
CA GLY A 184 -7.15 6.55 14.15
C GLY A 184 -8.39 5.77 14.63
N SER A 185 -8.68 4.59 14.08
CA SER A 185 -9.69 3.67 14.64
C SER A 185 -9.04 2.70 15.64
N LYS A 186 -9.84 2.01 16.45
CA LYS A 186 -9.34 0.93 17.32
C LYS A 186 -9.25 -0.37 16.54
N LEU A 187 -8.10 -1.02 16.57
CA LEU A 187 -7.95 -2.37 16.03
C LEU A 187 -8.85 -3.33 16.83
N PRO A 188 -9.74 -4.11 16.20
CA PRO A 188 -10.47 -5.17 16.88
C PRO A 188 -9.53 -6.11 17.64
N VAL A 189 -9.97 -6.59 18.80
CA VAL A 189 -9.25 -7.61 19.55
C VAL A 189 -9.55 -9.00 18.98
N PHE A 190 -8.52 -9.83 18.88
CA PHE A 190 -8.63 -11.23 18.47
C PHE A 190 -8.06 -12.16 19.54
N ASP A 191 -8.56 -13.39 19.55
CA ASP A 191 -7.96 -14.50 20.28
C ASP A 191 -6.98 -15.23 19.35
N TYR A 192 -5.96 -15.88 19.93
CA TYR A 192 -4.98 -16.69 19.19
C TYR A 192 -4.55 -17.91 20.02
N VAL A 193 -3.92 -18.89 19.38
CA VAL A 193 -3.30 -20.04 20.04
C VAL A 193 -1.78 -19.88 19.99
N THR A 194 -1.10 -20.14 21.11
CA THR A 194 0.36 -20.07 21.22
C THR A 194 1.04 -21.33 20.64
N PRO A 195 2.37 -21.31 20.39
CA PRO A 195 3.12 -22.50 19.99
C PRO A 195 2.99 -23.72 20.90
N ILE A 196 2.58 -23.54 22.16
CA ILE A 196 2.38 -24.61 23.16
C ILE A 196 0.91 -24.99 23.36
N GLY A 197 -0.02 -24.45 22.55
CA GLY A 197 -1.44 -24.78 22.58
C GLY A 197 -2.27 -23.97 23.59
N GLU A 198 -1.66 -23.09 24.39
CA GLU A 198 -2.38 -22.17 25.28
C GLU A 198 -3.11 -21.08 24.48
N LYS A 199 -4.27 -20.65 24.98
CA LYS A 199 -5.05 -19.54 24.40
C LYS A 199 -4.47 -18.20 24.87
N GLY A 200 -4.25 -17.29 23.93
CA GLY A 200 -3.91 -15.89 24.18
C GLY A 200 -4.91 -14.95 23.54
N LYS A 201 -4.78 -13.65 23.86
CA LYS A 201 -5.63 -12.58 23.33
C LYS A 201 -4.82 -11.31 23.06
N LEU A 202 -5.22 -10.53 22.06
CA LEU A 202 -4.67 -9.19 21.87
C LEU A 202 -5.08 -8.28 23.04
N GLU A 203 -4.08 -7.69 23.69
CA GLU A 203 -4.24 -6.80 24.84
C GLU A 203 -3.36 -5.56 24.69
N PHE A 204 -3.81 -4.46 25.29
CA PHE A 204 -3.13 -3.16 25.27
C PHE A 204 -2.66 -2.83 26.69
N THR A 205 -1.67 -3.58 27.19
CA THR A 205 -1.17 -3.46 28.57
C THR A 205 0.03 -2.53 28.70
N THR A 206 0.52 -1.98 27.58
CA THR A 206 1.72 -1.13 27.48
C THR A 206 1.40 0.11 26.66
N PRO A 207 2.14 1.23 26.83
CA PRO A 207 1.95 2.47 26.07
C PRO A 207 1.86 2.29 24.55
N TYR A 208 2.59 1.30 24.02
CA TYR A 208 2.53 0.89 22.62
C TYR A 208 2.38 -0.63 22.48
N THR A 209 1.71 -1.07 21.42
CA THR A 209 1.66 -2.47 20.98
C THR A 209 1.93 -2.54 19.49
N VAL A 210 2.87 -3.38 19.07
CA VAL A 210 3.11 -3.72 17.66
C VAL A 210 2.49 -5.08 17.36
N VAL A 211 1.63 -5.16 16.34
CA VAL A 211 1.06 -6.42 15.83
C VAL A 211 1.61 -6.66 14.44
N ILE A 212 2.29 -7.80 14.26
CA ILE A 212 2.86 -8.26 13.01
C ILE A 212 2.05 -9.46 12.57
N PHE A 213 1.22 -9.25 11.55
CA PHE A 213 0.58 -10.34 10.83
C PHE A 213 1.55 -10.86 9.76
N GLY A 214 1.95 -12.12 9.86
CA GLY A 214 2.99 -12.67 8.98
C GLY A 214 3.10 -14.18 8.99
N ASP A 215 3.79 -14.71 7.99
CA ASP A 215 3.99 -16.14 7.76
C ASP A 215 5.48 -16.49 7.98
N PRO A 216 5.84 -17.51 8.78
CA PRO A 216 7.23 -17.90 9.01
C PRO A 216 7.98 -18.39 7.75
N PHE A 217 7.29 -18.72 6.66
CA PHE A 217 7.85 -19.14 5.38
C PHE A 217 7.89 -18.01 4.32
N CYS A 218 7.34 -16.83 4.62
CA CYS A 218 7.45 -15.66 3.75
C CYS A 218 8.82 -14.98 3.93
N ASN A 219 9.53 -14.73 2.82
CA ASN A 219 10.86 -14.11 2.81
C ASN A 219 10.83 -12.69 3.41
N GLU A 220 9.82 -11.91 3.05
CA GLU A 220 9.61 -10.54 3.51
C GLU A 220 9.31 -10.51 5.02
N CYS A 221 8.52 -11.46 5.52
CA CYS A 221 8.28 -11.65 6.95
C CYS A 221 9.58 -12.02 7.70
N ALA A 222 10.38 -12.93 7.15
CA ALA A 222 11.66 -13.33 7.73
C ALA A 222 12.67 -12.18 7.76
N MET A 223 12.78 -11.40 6.66
CA MET A 223 13.61 -10.20 6.60
C MET A 223 13.15 -9.13 7.61
N TYR A 224 11.85 -8.89 7.72
CA TYR A 224 11.29 -7.95 8.69
C TYR A 224 11.62 -8.36 10.12
N LYS A 225 11.40 -9.65 10.46
CA LYS A 225 11.74 -10.23 11.76
C LYS A 225 13.22 -9.98 12.11
N ILE A 226 14.14 -10.35 11.21
CA ILE A 226 15.59 -10.20 11.42
C ILE A 226 15.95 -8.73 11.65
N ALA A 227 15.39 -7.82 10.85
CA ALA A 227 15.63 -6.40 11.00
C ALA A 227 15.21 -5.89 12.38
N ILE A 228 13.98 -6.17 12.83
CA ILE A 228 13.48 -5.67 14.12
C ILE A 228 14.10 -6.37 15.33
N GLU A 229 14.42 -7.66 15.24
CA GLU A 229 15.09 -8.42 16.31
C GLU A 229 16.50 -7.88 16.60
N SER A 230 17.13 -7.26 15.60
CA SER A 230 18.43 -6.59 15.74
C SER A 230 18.37 -5.16 16.32
N MET A 231 17.18 -4.61 16.61
CA MET A 231 17.03 -3.24 17.07
C MET A 231 17.19 -3.12 18.60
N PRO A 232 18.26 -2.47 19.12
CA PRO A 232 18.42 -2.26 20.55
C PRO A 232 17.33 -1.35 21.15
N GLU A 233 16.77 -0.43 20.36
CA GLU A 233 15.70 0.46 20.80
C GLU A 233 14.40 -0.33 21.08
N LEU A 234 14.08 -1.30 20.22
CA LEU A 234 12.96 -2.22 20.38
C LEU A 234 13.14 -3.11 21.61
N ALA A 235 14.32 -3.71 21.76
CA ALA A 235 14.65 -4.56 22.90
C ALA A 235 14.55 -3.81 24.23
N SER A 236 15.03 -2.56 24.28
CA SER A 236 14.90 -1.72 25.48
C SER A 236 13.44 -1.39 25.77
N MET A 237 12.65 -0.95 24.79
CA MET A 237 11.25 -0.60 25.04
C MET A 237 10.39 -1.78 25.48
N ILE A 238 10.74 -3.02 25.11
CA ILE A 238 10.11 -4.23 25.65
C ILE A 238 10.54 -4.45 27.11
N ALA A 239 11.83 -4.34 27.41
CA ALA A 239 12.37 -4.52 28.77
C ALA A 239 11.89 -3.43 29.76
N ASP A 240 11.66 -2.21 29.27
CA ASP A 240 11.16 -1.05 30.02
C ASP A 240 9.61 -1.06 30.15
N GLU A 241 8.92 -2.15 29.75
CA GLU A 241 7.45 -2.31 29.71
C GLU A 241 6.72 -1.20 28.92
N GLN A 242 7.40 -0.58 27.94
CA GLN A 242 6.84 0.48 27.09
C GLN A 242 6.17 -0.06 25.82
N LEU A 243 6.57 -1.27 25.38
CA LEU A 243 6.18 -1.87 24.11
C LEU A 243 5.89 -3.38 24.25
N ASN A 244 4.75 -3.82 23.74
CA ASN A 244 4.49 -5.25 23.45
C ASN A 244 4.66 -5.55 21.96
N ILE A 245 5.07 -6.77 21.63
CA ILE A 245 5.05 -7.31 20.25
C ILE A 245 4.21 -8.58 20.20
N TYR A 246 3.27 -8.60 19.26
CA TYR A 246 2.50 -9.77 18.85
C TYR A 246 2.93 -10.18 17.45
N TYR A 247 3.55 -11.36 17.28
CA TYR A 247 3.75 -11.98 15.96
C TYR A 247 2.70 -13.07 15.76
N ILE A 248 1.78 -12.84 14.81
CA ILE A 248 0.56 -13.64 14.65
C ILE A 248 0.44 -14.10 13.22
N ILE A 249 0.30 -15.41 13.03
CA ILE A 249 -0.12 -15.98 11.75
C ILE A 249 -1.64 -15.74 11.62
N PRO A 250 -2.13 -15.13 10.53
CA PRO A 250 -3.55 -14.76 10.41
C PRO A 250 -4.52 -15.94 10.51
N ASP A 251 -4.13 -17.08 9.94
CA ASP A 251 -4.85 -18.34 10.02
C ASP A 251 -3.87 -19.50 10.27
N GLY A 252 -4.01 -20.15 11.43
CA GLY A 252 -3.17 -21.28 11.83
C GLY A 252 -3.41 -22.56 11.03
N GLU A 253 -4.52 -22.68 10.29
CA GLU A 253 -4.76 -23.81 9.39
C GLU A 253 -4.01 -23.66 8.05
N SER A 254 -3.68 -22.42 7.67
CA SER A 254 -2.99 -22.13 6.40
C SER A 254 -1.48 -22.42 6.40
N VAL A 255 -0.87 -22.68 7.56
CA VAL A 255 0.59 -22.85 7.71
C VAL A 255 0.94 -24.15 8.44
N GLU A 256 1.46 -25.14 7.72
CA GLU A 256 1.93 -26.39 8.32
C GLU A 256 3.05 -26.16 9.34
N ASP A 257 3.02 -26.93 10.44
CA ASP A 257 4.11 -27.00 11.44
C ASP A 257 4.45 -25.64 12.11
N TRP A 258 3.55 -24.65 12.03
CA TRP A 258 3.80 -23.26 12.44
C TRP A 258 4.25 -23.12 13.89
N GLN A 259 3.74 -23.98 14.78
CA GLN A 259 4.10 -24.02 16.20
C GLN A 259 5.62 -24.22 16.36
N ARG A 260 6.21 -25.14 15.59
CA ARG A 260 7.65 -25.42 15.60
C ARG A 260 8.47 -24.23 15.11
N GLN A 261 7.96 -23.51 14.11
CA GLN A 261 8.64 -22.32 13.57
C GLN A 261 8.59 -21.16 14.58
N LEU A 262 7.39 -20.82 15.07
CA LEU A 262 7.20 -19.72 16.01
C LEU A 262 7.87 -19.99 17.37
N ALA A 263 8.04 -21.24 17.79
CA ALA A 263 8.81 -21.58 19.00
C ALA A 263 10.25 -21.00 18.98
N ARG A 264 10.86 -20.84 17.80
CA ARG A 264 12.23 -20.33 17.60
C ARG A 264 12.33 -18.80 17.56
N TYR A 265 11.22 -18.09 17.59
CA TYR A 265 11.19 -16.62 17.63
C TYR A 265 11.50 -16.11 19.06
N PRO A 266 11.83 -14.81 19.24
CA PRO A 266 12.14 -14.25 20.56
C PRO A 266 11.08 -14.57 21.62
N SER A 267 11.52 -15.04 22.79
CA SER A 267 10.62 -15.39 23.90
C SER A 267 9.87 -14.18 24.48
N ALA A 268 10.47 -12.99 24.37
CA ALA A 268 9.88 -11.72 24.77
C ALA A 268 8.70 -11.26 23.87
N TRP A 269 8.47 -11.92 22.73
CA TRP A 269 7.32 -11.62 21.87
C TRP A 269 6.16 -12.57 22.19
N LYS A 270 4.96 -12.01 22.29
CA LYS A 270 3.71 -12.78 22.26
C LYS A 270 3.56 -13.34 20.84
N ARG A 271 3.34 -14.66 20.73
CA ARG A 271 3.41 -15.38 19.45
C ARG A 271 2.29 -16.39 19.34
N GLY A 272 1.79 -16.59 18.12
CA GLY A 272 0.76 -17.60 17.88
C GLY A 272 0.12 -17.54 16.50
N ALA A 273 -1.00 -18.22 16.35
CA ALA A 273 -1.84 -18.16 15.16
C ALA A 273 -3.30 -17.86 15.54
N GLY A 274 -3.96 -17.03 14.73
CA GLY A 274 -5.40 -16.79 14.78
C GLY A 274 -6.18 -17.75 13.88
N VAL A 275 -7.42 -17.37 13.59
CA VAL A 275 -8.33 -18.06 12.67
C VAL A 275 -9.03 -17.00 11.84
N GLU A 276 -8.97 -17.10 10.51
CA GLU A 276 -9.60 -16.17 9.53
C GLU A 276 -9.35 -14.67 9.82
N LEU A 277 -8.19 -14.29 10.37
CA LEU A 277 -7.94 -12.88 10.71
C LEU A 277 -7.77 -11.99 9.47
N ASP A 278 -7.44 -12.57 8.32
CA ASP A 278 -7.46 -11.93 6.99
C ASP A 278 -8.88 -11.55 6.53
N ALA A 279 -9.92 -12.24 7.02
CA ALA A 279 -11.31 -11.87 6.81
C ALA A 279 -11.79 -10.73 7.76
N VAL A 280 -10.93 -10.28 8.69
CA VAL A 280 -11.23 -9.24 9.70
C VAL A 280 -10.39 -7.99 9.49
N TYR A 281 -9.09 -8.12 9.24
CA TYR A 281 -8.14 -7.01 9.11
C TYR A 281 -7.68 -6.83 7.67
N ASP A 282 -7.22 -5.63 7.36
CA ASP A 282 -6.64 -5.28 6.07
C ASP A 282 -5.20 -5.81 5.95
N LEU A 283 -5.06 -7.09 5.58
CA LEU A 283 -3.77 -7.76 5.49
C LEU A 283 -3.10 -7.70 4.10
N ARG A 284 -3.40 -6.66 3.31
CA ARG A 284 -2.98 -6.59 1.89
C ARG A 284 -1.46 -6.40 1.66
N GLN A 285 -0.69 -6.13 2.72
CA GLN A 285 0.78 -6.11 2.69
C GLN A 285 1.31 -7.29 3.51
N GLN A 286 2.42 -7.90 3.09
CA GLN A 286 3.06 -8.98 3.86
C GLN A 286 4.52 -8.62 4.19
N PRO A 287 4.92 -8.63 5.49
CA PRO A 287 4.07 -8.68 6.67
C PRO A 287 3.16 -7.45 6.79
N SER A 288 2.00 -7.61 7.42
CA SER A 288 1.11 -6.51 7.78
C SER A 288 1.40 -6.05 9.20
N VAL A 289 2.07 -4.90 9.32
CA VAL A 289 2.56 -4.39 10.61
C VAL A 289 1.76 -3.20 11.09
N TYR A 290 1.08 -3.36 12.23
CA TYR A 290 0.32 -2.32 12.90
C TYR A 290 1.07 -1.82 14.13
N LEU A 291 1.13 -0.51 14.30
CA LEU A 291 1.53 0.16 15.53
C LEU A 291 0.30 0.74 16.20
N LEU A 292 0.06 0.33 17.44
CA LEU A 292 -1.10 0.68 18.24
C LEU A 292 -0.67 1.48 19.47
N GLY A 293 -1.49 2.43 19.89
CA GLY A 293 -1.35 3.11 21.18
C GLY A 293 -1.94 2.30 22.33
N ALA A 294 -1.76 2.83 23.55
CA ALA A 294 -2.15 2.22 24.83
C ALA A 294 -3.62 1.76 24.94
N ASP A 295 -4.51 2.27 24.10
CA ASP A 295 -5.94 1.97 24.12
C ASP A 295 -6.41 1.14 22.90
N GLY A 296 -5.47 0.64 22.09
CA GLY A 296 -5.71 -0.13 20.87
C GLY A 296 -5.94 0.72 19.62
N THR A 297 -5.85 2.05 19.69
CA THR A 297 -5.96 2.93 18.52
C THR A 297 -4.78 2.73 17.56
N ILE A 298 -5.07 2.53 16.28
CA ILE A 298 -4.08 2.36 15.20
C ILE A 298 -3.40 3.72 14.97
N ILE A 299 -2.15 3.82 15.40
CA ILE A 299 -1.29 5.00 15.16
C ILE A 299 -0.79 4.95 13.71
N ASN A 300 -0.38 3.77 13.26
CA ASN A 300 0.10 3.55 11.91
C ASN A 300 -0.10 2.08 11.51
N LYS A 301 -0.13 1.81 10.20
CA LYS A 301 -0.18 0.47 9.62
C LYS A 301 0.85 0.34 8.50
N PHE A 302 1.17 -0.88 8.10
CA PHE A 302 2.12 -1.16 7.02
C PHE A 302 3.51 -0.54 7.26
N MET A 303 3.94 -0.50 8.53
CA MET A 303 5.18 0.13 8.94
C MET A 303 6.40 -0.68 8.50
N THR A 304 7.28 -0.06 7.70
CA THR A 304 8.62 -0.59 7.45
C THR A 304 9.43 -0.68 8.75
N SER A 305 10.45 -1.54 8.77
CA SER A 305 11.33 -1.69 9.94
C SER A 305 12.06 -0.38 10.27
N GLU A 306 12.47 0.37 9.25
CA GLU A 306 13.04 1.72 9.41
C GLU A 306 12.04 2.72 10.02
N ALA A 307 10.80 2.75 9.50
CA ALA A 307 9.76 3.64 10.04
C ALA A 307 9.43 3.31 11.50
N LEU A 308 9.37 2.02 11.85
CA LEU A 308 9.19 1.57 13.23
C LEU A 308 10.36 2.02 14.11
N LYS A 309 11.61 1.79 13.67
CA LYS A 309 12.80 2.25 14.39
C LYS A 309 12.76 3.76 14.67
N ASN A 310 12.51 4.56 13.63
CA ASN A 310 12.46 6.02 13.74
C ASN A 310 11.35 6.50 14.68
N TYR A 311 10.19 5.82 14.69
CA TYR A 311 9.12 6.09 15.65
C TYR A 311 9.55 5.80 17.09
N LEU A 312 10.16 4.64 17.34
CA LEU A 312 10.60 4.22 18.69
C LEU A 312 11.72 5.13 19.24
N VAL A 313 12.67 5.54 18.40
CA VAL A 313 13.70 6.53 18.77
C VAL A 313 13.08 7.87 19.18
N THR A 314 12.10 8.35 18.41
CA THR A 314 11.46 9.66 18.62
C THR A 314 10.56 9.68 19.86
N ASN A 315 9.87 8.57 20.14
CA ASN A 315 8.87 8.47 21.21
C ASN A 315 9.37 7.68 22.44
N ARG A 316 10.69 7.43 22.54
CA ARG A 316 11.26 6.81 23.73
C ARG A 316 11.05 7.73 24.95
N PRO A 317 10.46 7.26 26.05
CA PRO A 317 10.36 8.06 27.26
C PRO A 317 11.78 8.43 27.74
N GLN A 318 12.02 9.74 27.86
CA GLN A 318 13.26 10.28 28.40
C GLN A 318 13.29 9.97 29.91
N ASN A 319 14.18 9.07 30.35
CA ASN A 319 14.39 8.83 31.77
C ASN A 319 14.84 10.15 32.43
N THR A 320 14.06 10.65 33.38
CA THR A 320 14.23 11.98 34.00
C THR A 320 15.49 12.11 34.89
N THR A 321 16.36 11.11 34.89
CA THR A 321 17.49 10.94 35.82
C THR A 321 18.76 11.68 35.39
N GLU A 322 18.91 12.10 34.11
CA GLU A 322 20.12 12.77 33.61
C GLU A 322 20.10 14.32 33.71
N LYS A 323 19.10 14.92 34.37
CA LYS A 323 19.04 16.38 34.62
C LYS A 323 19.52 16.82 36.01
N GLN A 324 20.28 15.98 36.73
CA GLN A 324 20.84 16.30 38.04
C GLN A 324 22.30 15.81 38.23
N GLN A 325 23.18 16.18 37.29
CA GLN A 325 24.63 16.26 37.52
C GLN A 325 25.16 17.59 36.95
#